data_AF-A0A561DBV6-F1
#
_entry.id   AF-A0A561DBV6-F1
#
_cell.length_a   1.000
_cell.length_b   1.000
_cell.length_c   1.000
_cell.angle_alpha   90.00
_cell.angle_beta   90.00
_cell.angle_gamma   90.00
#
_symmetry.space_group_name_H-M   'P 1'
#
loop_
_entity.id
_entity.type
_entity.pdbx_description
1 polymer ?
#
loop_
_entity_poly.entity_id
_entity_poly.type
_entity_poly.pdbx_seq_one_letter_code
_entity_poly.pdbx_strand_id
1 'polypeptide(L)'
;MSALIVNDRSIELDKDGYLLELQDWSAEVAAALAAREQLDLSAEHWEILELLRAFYAEFQLSPANRPLIKYVALKLGPEKGNSLHLNRLFNGAPAKLAAKLAGLPKPTNCL
;
A
#
# COMPACT_ATOMS: atom_id res chain seq x y z
N MET A 1 -13.62 -8.97 -11.02
CA MET A 1 -13.38 -9.47 -9.66
C MET A 1 -12.43 -10.64 -9.79
N SER A 2 -11.32 -10.59 -9.08
CA SER A 2 -10.32 -11.66 -9.02
C SER A 2 -10.28 -12.14 -7.57
N ALA A 3 -9.94 -13.39 -7.33
CA ALA A 3 -9.74 -13.90 -5.98
C ALA A 3 -8.24 -14.17 -5.75
N LEU A 4 -7.77 -13.85 -4.55
CA LEU A 4 -6.43 -14.15 -4.08
C LEU A 4 -6.54 -15.22 -2.99
N ILE A 5 -5.90 -16.37 -3.20
CA ILE A 5 -5.89 -17.44 -2.19
C ILE A 5 -4.71 -17.21 -1.26
N VAL A 6 -4.99 -16.99 0.02
CA VAL A 6 -3.98 -16.79 1.08
C VAL A 6 -4.39 -17.62 2.29
N ASN A 7 -3.54 -18.56 2.74
CA ASN A 7 -3.83 -19.48 3.85
C ASN A 7 -5.19 -20.15 3.77
N ASP A 8 -5.51 -20.76 2.62
CA ASP A 8 -6.80 -21.41 2.36
C ASP A 8 -8.02 -20.48 2.44
N ARG A 9 -7.81 -19.16 2.57
CA ARG A 9 -8.86 -18.14 2.47
C ARG A 9 -8.88 -17.54 1.08
N SER A 10 -10.08 -17.40 0.53
CA SER A 10 -10.30 -16.69 -0.73
C SER A 10 -10.60 -15.24 -0.44
N ILE A 11 -9.63 -14.38 -0.75
CA ILE A 11 -9.72 -12.94 -0.58
C ILE A 11 -10.23 -12.32 -1.86
N GLU A 12 -11.36 -11.62 -1.78
CA GLU A 12 -11.96 -10.99 -2.95
C GLU A 12 -11.26 -9.67 -3.29
N LEU A 13 -10.84 -9.56 -4.56
CA LEU A 13 -10.21 -8.38 -5.11
C LEU A 13 -11.08 -7.77 -6.22
N ASP A 14 -11.06 -6.44 -6.28
CA ASP A 14 -11.67 -5.71 -7.38
C ASP A 14 -10.87 -5.90 -8.70
N LYS A 15 -11.40 -5.38 -9.81
CA LYS A 15 -10.83 -5.45 -11.16
C LYS A 15 -9.42 -4.86 -11.23
N ASP A 16 -9.15 -3.85 -10.42
CA ASP A 16 -7.82 -3.21 -10.30
C ASP A 16 -6.87 -3.97 -9.33
N GLY A 17 -7.34 -5.04 -8.69
CA GLY A 17 -6.57 -5.86 -7.74
C GLY A 17 -6.50 -5.30 -6.31
N TYR A 18 -7.43 -4.41 -5.95
CA TYR A 18 -7.56 -3.89 -4.58
C TYR A 18 -8.42 -4.83 -3.75
N LEU A 19 -8.12 -4.92 -2.46
CA LEU A 19 -8.98 -5.59 -1.49
C LEU A 19 -10.38 -4.97 -1.50
N LEU A 20 -11.40 -5.81 -1.63
CA LEU A 20 -12.79 -5.37 -1.45
C LEU A 20 -13.07 -5.06 0.01
N GLU A 21 -12.57 -5.91 0.90
CA GLU A 21 -12.74 -5.81 2.34
C GLU A 21 -11.40 -5.47 3.01
N LEU A 22 -11.32 -4.31 3.67
CA LEU A 22 -10.12 -3.86 4.41
C LEU A 22 -9.67 -4.82 5.51
N GLN A 23 -10.65 -5.50 6.10
CA GLN A 23 -10.52 -6.45 7.20
C GLN A 23 -9.89 -7.79 6.77
N ASP A 24 -9.92 -8.11 5.48
CA ASP A 24 -9.23 -9.26 4.91
C ASP A 24 -7.73 -9.04 4.74
N TRP A 25 -7.25 -7.80 4.92
CA TRP A 25 -5.84 -7.53 4.84
C TRP A 25 -5.05 -8.21 5.96
N SER A 26 -3.98 -8.89 5.56
CA SER A 26 -2.93 -9.40 6.45
C SER A 26 -1.57 -9.21 5.79
N ALA A 27 -0.49 -9.45 6.53
CA ALA A 27 0.85 -9.43 5.95
C ALA A 27 0.97 -10.42 4.77
N GLU A 28 0.33 -11.57 4.86
CA GLU A 28 0.41 -12.58 3.79
C GLU A 28 -0.36 -12.13 2.55
N VAL A 29 -1.49 -11.45 2.74
CA VAL A 29 -2.25 -10.82 1.64
C VAL A 29 -1.43 -9.71 1.00
N ALA A 30 -0.78 -8.84 1.78
CA ALA A 30 0.08 -7.80 1.25
C ALA A 30 1.23 -8.39 0.41
N ALA A 31 1.89 -9.43 0.91
CA ALA A 31 2.97 -10.14 0.20
C ALA A 31 2.46 -10.78 -1.09
N ALA A 32 1.31 -11.44 -1.05
CA ALA A 32 0.70 -12.05 -2.23
C ALA A 32 0.26 -10.99 -3.26
N LEU A 33 -0.24 -9.83 -2.83
CA LEU A 33 -0.53 -8.70 -3.71
C LEU A 33 0.76 -8.12 -4.33
N ALA A 34 1.82 -7.97 -3.55
CA ALA A 34 3.10 -7.47 -4.03
C ALA A 34 3.72 -8.40 -5.09
N ALA A 35 3.67 -9.71 -4.84
CA ALA A 35 4.11 -10.72 -5.80
C ALA A 35 3.38 -10.60 -7.15
N ARG A 36 2.09 -10.28 -7.15
CA ARG A 36 1.31 -10.04 -8.39
C ARG A 36 1.71 -8.78 -9.13
N GLU A 37 2.14 -7.75 -8.39
CA GLU A 37 2.67 -6.50 -8.96
C GLU A 37 4.18 -6.62 -9.28
N GLN A 38 4.76 -7.81 -9.19
CA GLN A 38 6.19 -8.08 -9.39
C GLN A 38 7.08 -7.20 -8.49
N LEU A 39 6.64 -7.01 -7.25
CA LEU A 39 7.27 -6.16 -6.26
C LEU A 39 7.61 -6.99 -5.02
N ASP A 40 8.85 -6.87 -4.55
CA ASP A 40 9.33 -7.56 -3.36
C ASP A 40 9.17 -6.65 -2.14
N LEU A 41 8.43 -7.12 -1.13
CA LEU A 41 8.22 -6.35 0.11
C LEU A 41 9.43 -6.49 1.04
N SER A 42 10.40 -5.60 0.86
CA SER A 42 11.46 -5.38 1.84
C SER A 42 10.93 -4.73 3.13
N ALA A 43 11.76 -4.70 4.18
CA ALA A 43 11.42 -4.04 5.46
C ALA A 43 10.96 -2.59 5.28
N GLU A 44 11.54 -1.85 4.34
CA GLU A 44 11.15 -0.46 4.06
C GLU A 44 9.74 -0.36 3.48
N HIS A 45 9.34 -1.33 2.65
CA HIS A 45 7.97 -1.40 2.16
C HIS A 45 7.01 -1.63 3.32
N TRP A 46 7.31 -2.60 4.19
CA TRP A 46 6.50 -2.90 5.38
C TRP A 46 6.29 -1.68 6.27
N GLU A 47 7.36 -0.94 6.59
CA GLU A 47 7.27 0.30 7.36
C GLU A 47 6.28 1.29 6.72
N ILE A 48 6.32 1.43 5.39
CA ILE A 48 5.43 2.32 4.67
C ILE A 48 3.99 1.80 4.70
N LEU A 49 3.76 0.50 4.45
CA LEU A 49 2.42 -0.08 4.47
C LEU A 49 1.74 0.08 5.84
N GLU A 50 2.48 -0.19 6.92
CA GLU A 50 1.99 -0.01 8.28
C GLU A 50 1.70 1.46 8.58
N LEU A 51 2.55 2.38 8.13
CA LEU A 51 2.31 3.82 8.25
C LEU A 51 1.06 4.27 7.50
N LEU A 52 0.82 3.77 6.28
CA LEU A 52 -0.41 4.07 5.54
C LEU A 52 -1.64 3.54 6.27
N ARG A 53 -1.58 2.33 6.85
CA ARG A 53 -2.69 1.78 7.63
C ARG A 53 -2.95 2.60 8.88
N ALA A 54 -1.91 3.04 9.58
CA ALA A 54 -2.05 3.92 10.73
C ALA A 54 -2.65 5.27 10.33
N PHE A 55 -2.20 5.85 9.21
CA PHE A 55 -2.78 7.07 8.64
C PHE A 55 -4.26 6.87 8.27
N TYR A 56 -4.61 5.77 7.62
CA TYR A 56 -6.01 5.48 7.29
C TYR A 56 -6.85 5.24 8.55
N ALA A 57 -6.32 4.57 9.57
CA ALA A 57 -7.03 4.40 10.83
C ALA A 57 -7.36 5.76 11.49
N GLU A 58 -6.43 6.71 11.43
CA GLU A 58 -6.57 8.05 12.04
C GLU A 58 -7.41 9.02 11.20
N PHE A 59 -7.23 9.03 9.87
CA PHE A 59 -7.85 10.00 8.96
C PHE A 59 -8.98 9.43 8.09
N GLN A 60 -9.19 8.10 8.10
CA GLN A 60 -10.12 7.37 7.24
C GLN A 60 -9.96 7.71 5.75
N LEU A 61 -8.73 8.02 5.34
CA LEU A 61 -8.40 8.54 4.01
C LEU A 61 -7.11 7.91 3.48
N SER A 62 -7.13 7.47 2.22
CA SER A 62 -5.93 7.00 1.51
C SER A 62 -5.06 8.20 1.09
N PRO A 63 -3.79 8.31 1.53
CA PRO A 63 -2.94 9.44 1.19
C PRO A 63 -2.53 9.41 -0.28
N ALA A 64 -2.54 10.56 -0.94
CA ALA A 64 -1.93 10.74 -2.27
C ALA A 64 -0.39 10.82 -2.17
N ASN A 65 0.31 10.90 -3.31
CA ASN A 65 1.79 10.92 -3.35
C ASN A 65 2.41 12.00 -2.44
N ARG A 66 1.92 13.24 -2.50
CA ARG A 66 2.48 14.35 -1.69
C ARG A 66 2.29 14.14 -0.17
N PRO A 67 1.06 13.86 0.33
CA PRO A 67 0.85 13.50 1.73
C PRO A 67 1.69 12.30 2.16
N LEU A 68 1.76 11.26 1.33
CA LEU A 68 2.55 10.06 1.63
C LEU A 68 4.02 10.38 1.83
N ILE A 69 4.65 11.06 0.87
CA ILE A 69 6.07 11.46 0.94
C ILE A 69 6.32 12.26 2.23
N LYS A 70 5.46 13.24 2.52
CA LYS A 70 5.58 14.08 3.71
C LYS A 70 5.40 13.28 5.02
N TYR A 71 4.45 12.35 5.04
CA TYR A 71 4.18 11.52 6.22
C TYR A 71 5.33 10.56 6.50
N VAL A 72 5.84 9.89 5.45
CA VAL A 72 7.04 9.05 5.54
C VAL A 72 8.24 9.88 5.98
N ALA A 73 8.41 11.10 5.45
CA ALA A 73 9.51 11.99 5.85
C ALA A 73 9.44 12.37 7.33
N LEU A 74 8.23 12.57 7.84
CA LEU A 74 7.99 12.94 9.23
C LEU A 74 8.16 11.77 10.20
N LYS A 75 7.86 10.54 9.77
CA LYS A 75 7.90 9.33 10.61
C LYS A 75 9.23 8.58 10.52
N LEU A 76 9.77 8.41 9.31
CA LEU A 76 10.99 7.65 9.02
C LEU A 76 12.19 8.53 8.67
N GLY A 77 11.98 9.85 8.56
CA GLY A 77 13.01 10.81 8.20
C GLY A 77 13.03 11.18 6.71
N PRO A 78 13.61 12.34 6.37
CA PRO A 78 13.60 12.89 5.02
C PRO A 78 14.35 12.01 4.00
N GLU A 79 15.26 11.15 4.45
CA GLU A 79 16.01 10.23 3.59
C GLU A 79 15.11 9.14 3.01
N LYS A 80 14.15 8.62 3.79
CA LYS A 80 13.16 7.64 3.33
C LYS A 80 11.94 8.31 2.70
N GLY A 81 11.52 9.45 3.26
CA GLY A 81 10.38 10.23 2.78
C GLY A 81 10.67 11.14 1.61
N ASN A 82 11.26 10.60 0.54
CA ASN A 82 11.52 11.38 -0.67
C ASN A 82 10.90 10.70 -1.90
N SER A 83 10.52 11.52 -2.88
CA SER A 83 9.85 11.05 -4.10
C SER A 83 10.70 10.02 -4.84
N LEU A 84 12.01 10.21 -4.94
CA LEU A 84 12.91 9.31 -5.67
C LEU A 84 12.96 7.91 -5.02
N HIS A 85 13.10 7.85 -3.70
CA HIS A 85 13.16 6.62 -2.93
C HIS A 85 11.84 5.86 -2.99
N LEU A 86 10.72 6.54 -2.75
CA LEU A 86 9.40 5.95 -2.84
C LEU A 86 9.07 5.48 -4.26
N ASN A 87 9.45 6.23 -5.29
CA ASN A 87 9.30 5.77 -6.67
C ASN A 87 10.16 4.54 -6.97
N ARG A 88 11.36 4.42 -6.40
CA ARG A 88 12.20 3.22 -6.56
C ARG A 88 11.60 2.00 -5.88
N LEU A 89 11.09 2.17 -4.65
CA LEU A 89 10.42 1.09 -3.91
C LEU A 89 9.17 0.62 -4.66
N PHE A 90 8.32 1.55 -5.08
CA PHE A 90 7.02 1.25 -5.68
C PHE A 90 6.98 1.49 -7.20
N ASN A 91 8.03 1.15 -7.95
CA ASN A 91 8.05 1.16 -9.43
C ASN A 91 7.40 2.40 -10.10
N GLY A 92 7.59 3.60 -9.54
CA GLY A 92 7.06 4.86 -10.07
C GLY A 92 5.63 5.23 -9.61
N ALA A 93 4.96 4.39 -8.84
CA ALA A 93 3.58 4.60 -8.39
C ALA A 93 3.41 4.39 -6.86
N PRO A 94 4.08 5.18 -6.01
CA PRO A 94 4.12 4.95 -4.56
C PRO A 94 2.78 5.00 -3.86
N ALA A 95 1.95 6.04 -4.05
CA ALA A 95 0.65 6.05 -3.36
C ALA A 95 -0.27 4.94 -3.85
N LYS A 96 -0.26 4.63 -5.16
CA LYS A 96 -1.15 3.62 -5.75
C LYS A 96 -0.78 2.22 -5.25
N LEU A 97 0.50 1.85 -5.36
CA LEU A 97 0.97 0.54 -4.93
C LEU A 97 0.98 0.43 -3.42
N ALA A 98 1.49 1.42 -2.68
CA ALA A 98 1.45 1.37 -1.21
C ALA A 98 0.01 1.25 -0.69
N ALA A 99 -0.96 2.00 -1.22
CA ALA A 99 -2.35 1.88 -0.80
C ALA A 99 -2.91 0.49 -1.11
N LYS A 100 -2.71 -0.01 -2.35
CA LYS A 100 -3.15 -1.35 -2.76
C LYS A 100 -2.58 -2.45 -1.85
N LEU A 101 -1.27 -2.39 -1.60
CA LEU A 101 -0.55 -3.36 -0.79
C LEU A 101 -0.89 -3.25 0.70
N ALA A 102 -1.23 -2.05 1.19
CA ALA A 102 -1.72 -1.81 2.54
C ALA A 102 -3.21 -2.21 2.72
N GLY A 103 -3.84 -2.67 1.64
CA GLY A 103 -5.25 -3.05 1.60
C GLY A 103 -6.22 -1.88 1.63
N LEU A 104 -5.73 -0.67 1.37
CA LEU A 104 -6.53 0.54 1.37
C LEU A 104 -7.31 0.71 0.07
N PRO A 105 -8.49 1.36 0.09
CA PRO A 105 -9.23 1.63 -1.12
C PRO A 105 -8.42 2.55 -2.05
N LYS A 106 -8.70 2.41 -3.35
CA LYS A 106 -8.07 3.22 -4.40
C LYS A 106 -8.18 4.71 -4.04
N PRO A 107 -7.06 5.45 -3.98
CA PRO A 107 -7.10 6.87 -3.65
C PRO A 107 -7.91 7.60 -4.72
N THR A 108 -9.01 8.25 -4.30
CA THR A 108 -9.94 8.95 -5.20
C THR A 108 -9.32 10.19 -5.84
N ASN A 109 -8.16 10.66 -5.34
CA ASN A 109 -7.59 11.94 -5.68
C ASN A 109 -6.25 11.85 -6.44
N CYS A 110 -6.25 11.12 -7.57
CA CYS A 110 -5.25 11.31 -8.63
C CYS A 110 -5.65 12.55 -9.45
N LEU A 111 -5.38 13.75 -8.92
CA LEU A 111 -5.48 15.03 -9.65
C LEU A 111 -4.08 15.60 -9.86
#